data_AF-A0A357M904-F1
#
_entry.id   AF-A0A357M904-F1
#
_cell.length_a   1.000
_cell.length_b   1.000
_cell.length_c   1.000
_cell.angle_alpha   90.00
_cell.angle_beta   90.00
_cell.angle_gamma   90.00
#
_symmetry.space_group_name_H-M   'P 1'
#
loop_
_entity.id
_entity.type
_entity.pdbx_description
1 polymer ?
#
loop_
_entity_poly.entity_id
_entity_poly.type
_entity_poly.pdbx_seq_one_letter_code
_entity_poly.pdbx_strand_id
1 'polypeptide(L)'
;AYSELYPLLEEYAREAMEEFVWYEDTEGEKSVMPGSYAVFGLGLADERYFPLVETYMALVDEEHQLVQDKFTAVFAETHGITERSMPALIACLRCSHDSLKLRIQPELESEGKLSLLVQHVEALPDYEAERVLYPIFGKAEKLAALTRKAQEPRKELLLRLLKAAEQA
;
A
#
# COMPACT_ATOMS: atom_id res chain seq x y z
N ALA A 1 11.58 20.64 -13.72
CA ALA A 1 10.85 20.56 -12.44
C ALA A 1 11.61 21.38 -11.41
N TYR A 2 10.93 21.89 -10.38
CA TYR A 2 11.51 22.70 -9.31
C TYR A 2 11.74 21.82 -8.07
N SER A 3 12.74 20.93 -8.12
CA SER A 3 13.01 19.95 -7.05
C SER A 3 13.52 20.60 -5.75
N GLU A 4 14.01 21.83 -5.82
CA GLU A 4 14.37 22.66 -4.67
C GLU A 4 13.19 22.96 -3.75
N LEU A 5 11.95 22.85 -4.24
CA LEU A 5 10.73 23.04 -3.44
C LEU A 5 10.31 21.79 -2.67
N TYR A 6 10.87 20.61 -2.98
CA TYR A 6 10.42 19.36 -2.37
C TYR A 6 10.56 19.32 -0.84
N PRO A 7 11.65 19.80 -0.23
CA PRO A 7 11.74 19.87 1.23
C PRO A 7 10.66 20.77 1.86
N LEU A 8 10.31 21.89 1.20
CA LEU A 8 9.25 22.79 1.68
C LEU A 8 7.86 22.15 1.54
N LEU A 9 7.63 21.34 0.51
CA LEU A 9 6.40 20.58 0.34
C LEU A 9 6.29 19.45 1.37
N GLU A 10 7.39 18.80 1.72
CA GLU A 10 7.43 17.81 2.79
C GLU A 10 7.11 18.45 4.14
N GLU A 11 7.74 19.59 4.47
CA GLU A 11 7.46 20.36 5.69
C GLU A 11 5.98 20.76 5.74
N TYR A 12 5.47 21.35 4.66
CA TYR A 12 4.06 21.69 4.53
C TYR A 12 3.14 20.49 4.78
N ALA A 13 3.41 19.34 4.16
CA ALA A 13 2.59 18.15 4.33
C ALA A 13 2.59 17.69 5.79
N ARG A 14 3.76 17.62 6.44
CA ARG A 14 3.88 17.17 7.83
C ARG A 14 3.13 18.05 8.82
N GLU A 15 3.12 19.36 8.60
CA GLU A 15 2.41 20.32 9.46
C GLU A 15 0.91 20.39 9.15
N ALA A 16 0.50 20.09 7.91
CA ALA A 16 -0.90 20.23 7.49
C ALA A 16 -1.74 18.97 7.71
N MET A 17 -1.12 17.78 7.72
CA MET A 17 -1.83 16.52 7.90
C MET A 17 -2.32 16.36 9.35
N GLU A 18 -3.63 16.21 9.51
CA GLU A 18 -4.27 15.97 10.80
C GLU A 18 -5.46 15.02 10.61
N GLU A 19 -5.56 14.02 11.49
CA GLU A 19 -6.63 13.02 11.48
C GLU A 19 -7.99 13.69 11.82
N PHE A 20 -9.07 13.24 11.16
CA PHE A 20 -10.45 13.69 11.43
C PHE A 20 -10.76 15.18 11.20
N VAL A 21 -9.95 15.90 10.43
CA VAL A 21 -10.29 17.26 9.98
C VAL A 21 -11.28 17.20 8.82
N TRP A 22 -12.34 18.00 8.87
CA TRP A 22 -13.32 18.08 7.79
C TRP A 22 -12.68 18.62 6.50
N TYR A 23 -12.85 17.88 5.41
CA TYR A 23 -12.21 18.15 4.13
C TYR A 23 -13.11 19.00 3.22
N GLU A 24 -12.65 20.21 2.85
CA GLU A 24 -13.36 21.12 1.95
C GLU A 24 -12.69 21.25 0.57
N ASP A 25 -11.71 20.40 0.24
CA ASP A 25 -10.99 20.49 -1.04
C ASP A 25 -11.82 20.02 -2.24
N THR A 26 -12.73 19.06 -2.04
CA THR A 26 -13.73 18.65 -3.03
C THR A 26 -15.01 18.12 -2.35
N GLU A 27 -15.87 17.40 -3.08
CA GLU A 27 -17.15 16.88 -2.59
C GLU A 27 -17.04 15.40 -2.17
N GLY A 28 -17.48 15.10 -0.95
CA GLY A 28 -17.70 13.75 -0.44
C GLY A 28 -16.41 12.95 -0.28
N GLU A 29 -16.46 11.66 -0.65
CA GLU A 29 -15.36 10.70 -0.48
C GLU A 29 -14.10 10.97 -1.33
N LYS A 30 -14.19 11.97 -2.22
CA LYS A 30 -13.07 12.45 -3.03
C LYS A 30 -12.23 13.46 -2.30
N SER A 31 -12.75 14.01 -1.20
CA SER A 31 -12.05 15.01 -0.41
C SER A 31 -10.90 14.35 0.33
N VAL A 32 -9.80 15.08 0.45
CA VAL A 32 -8.57 14.55 1.05
C VAL A 32 -8.02 15.46 2.13
N MET A 33 -7.31 14.84 3.07
CA MET A 33 -6.59 15.56 4.12
C MET A 33 -5.64 16.60 3.52
N PRO A 34 -5.52 17.81 4.12
CA PRO A 34 -4.50 18.77 3.73
C PRO A 34 -3.11 18.13 3.66
N GLY A 35 -2.33 18.51 2.65
CA GLY A 35 -1.03 17.88 2.38
C GLY A 35 -1.07 16.62 1.51
N SER A 36 -2.22 15.96 1.31
CA SER A 36 -2.32 14.70 0.52
C SER A 36 -1.65 14.79 -0.85
N TYR A 37 -1.91 15.84 -1.62
CA TYR A 37 -1.31 16.00 -2.96
C TYR A 37 0.21 16.22 -2.92
N ALA A 38 0.73 16.87 -1.87
CA ALA A 38 2.15 17.01 -1.66
C ALA A 38 2.78 15.65 -1.33
N VAL A 39 2.17 14.88 -0.42
CA VAL A 39 2.63 13.52 -0.10
C VAL A 39 2.63 12.62 -1.33
N PHE A 40 1.54 12.60 -2.09
CA PHE A 40 1.43 11.75 -3.27
C PHE A 40 2.42 12.15 -4.36
N GLY A 41 2.56 13.45 -4.63
CA GLY A 41 3.51 13.95 -5.61
C GLY A 41 4.96 13.63 -5.23
N LEU A 42 5.34 13.83 -3.96
CA LEU A 42 6.66 13.52 -3.45
C LEU A 42 6.94 12.01 -3.42
N GLY A 43 5.97 11.22 -2.96
CA GLY A 43 6.05 9.76 -2.90
C GLY A 43 6.24 9.11 -4.26
N LEU A 44 5.68 9.68 -5.34
CA LEU A 44 5.93 9.23 -6.72
C LEU A 44 7.25 9.77 -7.30
N ALA A 45 7.75 10.89 -6.78
CA ALA A 45 8.92 11.55 -7.32
C ALA A 45 10.24 10.88 -6.89
N ASP A 46 10.35 10.45 -5.62
CA ASP A 46 11.59 9.92 -5.06
C ASP A 46 11.34 9.03 -3.84
N GLU A 47 12.07 7.93 -3.76
CA GLU A 47 11.99 6.95 -2.67
C GLU A 47 12.34 7.52 -1.29
N ARG A 48 13.07 8.64 -1.21
CA ARG A 48 13.34 9.32 0.06
C ARG A 48 12.07 9.76 0.79
N TYR A 49 10.95 9.90 0.08
CA TYR A 49 9.67 10.33 0.63
C TYR A 49 8.73 9.17 0.98
N PHE A 50 9.15 7.91 0.81
CA PHE A 50 8.35 6.76 1.25
C PHE A 50 7.97 6.81 2.74
N PRO A 51 8.84 7.24 3.68
CA PRO A 51 8.43 7.43 5.07
C PRO A 51 7.34 8.49 5.27
N LEU A 52 7.26 9.50 4.39
CA LEU A 52 6.17 10.48 4.40
C LEU A 52 4.85 9.84 3.96
N VAL A 53 4.89 8.96 2.95
CA VAL A 53 3.72 8.15 2.52
C VAL A 53 3.25 7.25 3.65
N GLU A 54 4.14 6.57 4.35
CA GLU A 54 3.80 5.73 5.51
C GLU A 54 3.13 6.54 6.62
N THR A 55 3.69 7.72 6.94
CA THR A 55 3.11 8.64 7.93
C THR A 55 1.71 9.10 7.54
N TYR A 56 1.53 9.45 6.25
CA TYR A 56 0.24 9.86 5.72
C TYR A 56 -0.80 8.75 5.81
N MET A 57 -0.47 7.53 5.37
CA MET A 57 -1.41 6.41 5.38
C MET A 57 -1.85 6.06 6.81
N ALA A 58 -1.01 6.29 7.81
CA ALA A 58 -1.40 6.12 9.21
C ALA A 58 -2.47 7.12 9.71
N LEU A 59 -2.72 8.21 8.98
CA LEU A 59 -3.72 9.24 9.30
C LEU A 59 -4.92 9.25 8.35
N VAL A 60 -4.88 8.42 7.30
CA VAL A 60 -5.98 8.35 6.33
C VAL A 60 -7.21 7.78 7.03
N ASP A 61 -8.29 8.56 7.03
CA ASP A 61 -9.62 8.08 7.32
C ASP A 61 -10.15 7.33 6.09
N GLU A 62 -9.95 6.01 6.05
CA GLU A 62 -10.40 5.20 4.93
C GLU A 62 -11.93 5.13 4.81
N GLU A 63 -12.70 5.47 5.84
CA GLU A 63 -14.16 5.43 5.76
C GLU A 63 -14.70 6.59 4.91
N HIS A 64 -13.99 7.72 4.93
CA HIS A 64 -14.43 8.97 4.31
C HIS A 64 -13.58 9.45 3.13
N GLN A 65 -12.48 8.76 2.80
CA GLN A 65 -11.58 9.12 1.70
C GLN A 65 -11.29 7.91 0.80
N LEU A 66 -11.37 8.07 -0.54
CA LEU A 66 -11.05 7.03 -1.53
C LEU A 66 -9.82 7.33 -2.41
N VAL A 67 -9.25 8.54 -2.34
CA VAL A 67 -8.23 8.97 -3.32
C VAL A 67 -6.93 8.17 -3.19
N GLN A 68 -6.61 7.67 -1.99
CA GLN A 68 -5.43 6.86 -1.73
C GLN A 68 -5.39 5.58 -2.58
N ASP A 69 -6.53 4.98 -2.95
CA ASP A 69 -6.55 3.79 -3.82
C ASP A 69 -5.92 4.08 -5.19
N LYS A 70 -6.20 5.28 -5.75
CA LYS A 70 -5.62 5.70 -7.03
C LYS A 70 -4.12 5.92 -6.90
N PHE A 71 -3.70 6.56 -5.82
CA PHE A 71 -2.28 6.73 -5.52
C PHE A 71 -1.58 5.37 -5.38
N THR A 72 -2.13 4.44 -4.60
CA THR A 72 -1.57 3.09 -4.37
C THR A 72 -1.33 2.34 -5.67
N ALA A 73 -2.28 2.40 -6.61
CA ALA A 73 -2.13 1.77 -7.92
C ALA A 73 -0.95 2.35 -8.71
N VAL A 74 -0.83 3.67 -8.76
CA VAL A 74 0.24 4.37 -9.48
C VAL A 74 1.59 4.19 -8.77
N PHE A 75 1.61 4.20 -7.45
CA PHE A 75 2.81 3.97 -6.63
C PHE A 75 3.40 2.59 -6.92
N ALA A 76 2.54 1.55 -6.89
CA ALA A 76 2.94 0.19 -7.19
C ALA A 76 3.46 0.03 -8.63
N GLU A 77 2.83 0.68 -9.61
CA GLU A 77 3.29 0.66 -11.01
C GLU A 77 4.61 1.42 -11.20
N THR A 78 4.81 2.53 -10.49
CA THR A 78 5.97 3.40 -10.64
C THR A 78 7.23 2.83 -9.98
N HIS A 79 7.10 2.33 -8.74
CA HIS A 79 8.25 1.88 -7.94
C HIS A 79 8.43 0.37 -7.91
N GLY A 80 7.39 -0.39 -8.29
CA GLY A 80 7.38 -1.84 -8.21
C GLY A 80 7.65 -2.35 -6.79
N ILE A 81 8.04 -3.62 -6.71
CA ILE A 81 8.34 -4.28 -5.44
C ILE A 81 9.85 -4.29 -5.18
N THR A 82 10.27 -3.56 -4.14
CA THR A 82 11.66 -3.48 -3.66
C THR A 82 11.71 -3.45 -2.14
N GLU A 83 12.88 -3.64 -1.54
CA GLU A 83 13.06 -3.46 -0.08
C GLU A 83 12.68 -2.05 0.40
N ARG A 84 12.89 -1.03 -0.44
CA ARG A 84 12.59 0.37 -0.07
C ARG A 84 11.11 0.69 -0.24
N SER A 85 10.47 0.22 -1.32
CA SER A 85 9.06 0.52 -1.60
C SER A 85 8.07 -0.34 -0.82
N MET A 86 8.49 -1.52 -0.33
CA MET A 86 7.58 -2.45 0.35
C MET A 86 6.90 -1.85 1.60
N PRO A 87 7.60 -1.19 2.54
CA PRO A 87 6.94 -0.61 3.72
C PRO A 87 5.81 0.37 3.35
N ALA A 88 6.08 1.30 2.43
CA ALA A 88 5.09 2.25 1.94
C ALA A 88 3.95 1.57 1.18
N LEU A 89 4.23 0.55 0.35
CA LEU A 89 3.19 -0.21 -0.33
C LEU A 89 2.28 -0.95 0.66
N ILE A 90 2.84 -1.54 1.72
CA ILE A 90 2.07 -2.21 2.77
C ILE A 90 1.20 -1.19 3.52
N ALA A 91 1.73 -0.02 3.87
CA ALA A 91 0.95 1.05 4.49
C ALA A 91 -0.23 1.48 3.58
N CYS A 92 0.02 1.64 2.28
CA CYS A 92 -1.02 1.95 1.30
C CYS A 92 -2.11 0.86 1.22
N LEU A 93 -1.71 -0.41 1.21
CA LEU A 93 -2.61 -1.55 1.12
C LEU A 93 -3.48 -1.72 2.38
N ARG A 94 -2.93 -1.43 3.56
CA ARG A 94 -3.67 -1.44 4.83
C ARG A 94 -4.81 -0.43 4.87
N CYS A 95 -4.74 0.66 4.10
CA CYS A 95 -5.76 1.71 4.01
C CYS A 95 -6.60 1.62 2.73
N SER A 96 -6.42 0.55 1.95
CA SER A 96 -7.12 0.39 0.67
C SER A 96 -8.53 -0.13 0.82
N HIS A 97 -9.35 0.10 -0.21
CA HIS A 97 -10.71 -0.43 -0.29
C HIS A 97 -10.78 -1.71 -1.11
N ASP A 98 -11.85 -2.47 -0.92
CA ASP A 98 -12.14 -3.69 -1.68
C ASP A 98 -12.18 -3.49 -3.21
N SER A 99 -12.39 -2.25 -3.64
CA SER A 99 -12.40 -1.87 -5.06
C SER A 99 -11.00 -1.89 -5.69
N LEU A 100 -9.94 -1.70 -4.89
CA LEU A 100 -8.56 -1.70 -5.38
C LEU A 100 -8.18 -3.08 -5.93
N LYS A 101 -7.55 -3.06 -7.11
CA LYS A 101 -6.97 -4.25 -7.74
C LYS A 101 -5.60 -3.88 -8.29
N LEU A 102 -4.55 -4.45 -7.70
CA LEU A 102 -3.18 -4.25 -8.13
C LEU A 102 -2.78 -5.31 -9.16
N ARG A 103 -1.98 -4.89 -10.15
CA ARG A 103 -1.46 -5.76 -11.20
C ARG A 103 0.01 -6.15 -10.96
N ILE A 104 0.37 -6.38 -9.70
CA ILE A 104 1.76 -6.69 -9.29
C ILE A 104 2.08 -8.18 -9.19
N GLN A 105 1.10 -9.07 -9.42
CA GLN A 105 1.33 -10.53 -9.40
C GLN A 105 2.51 -10.99 -10.29
N PRO A 106 2.73 -10.44 -11.50
CA PRO A 106 3.89 -10.81 -12.32
C PRO A 106 5.23 -10.53 -11.64
N GLU A 107 5.35 -9.46 -10.84
CA GLU A 107 6.57 -9.18 -10.08
C GLU A 107 6.79 -10.19 -8.95
N LEU A 108 5.68 -10.63 -8.35
CA LEU A 108 5.69 -11.61 -7.28
C LEU A 108 6.01 -13.02 -7.76
N GLU A 109 6.18 -13.28 -9.07
CA GLU A 109 6.76 -14.54 -9.56
C GLU A 109 8.24 -14.70 -9.13
N SER A 110 8.93 -13.58 -8.86
CA SER A 110 10.26 -13.61 -8.23
C SER A 110 10.16 -14.04 -6.77
N GLU A 111 10.88 -15.11 -6.42
CA GLU A 111 10.94 -15.64 -5.05
C GLU A 111 11.43 -14.61 -4.04
N GLY A 112 12.42 -13.78 -4.41
CA GLY A 112 12.92 -12.72 -3.54
C GLY A 112 11.86 -11.67 -3.24
N LYS A 113 11.11 -11.22 -4.26
CA LYS A 113 10.03 -10.23 -4.09
C LYS A 113 8.85 -10.81 -3.32
N LEU A 114 8.50 -12.08 -3.57
CA LEU A 114 7.49 -12.77 -2.80
C LEU A 114 7.90 -12.94 -1.34
N SER A 115 9.16 -13.26 -1.07
CA SER A 115 9.69 -13.37 0.29
C SER A 115 9.64 -12.04 1.04
N LEU A 116 9.90 -10.91 0.36
CA LEU A 116 9.71 -9.58 0.96
C LEU A 116 8.25 -9.36 1.36
N LEU A 117 7.30 -9.70 0.47
CA LEU A 117 5.88 -9.55 0.79
C LEU A 117 5.51 -10.39 2.02
N VAL A 118 5.96 -11.65 2.06
CA VAL A 118 5.74 -12.55 3.19
C VAL A 118 6.25 -11.97 4.50
N GLN A 119 7.48 -11.43 4.52
CA GLN A 119 8.07 -10.85 5.73
C GLN A 119 7.22 -9.73 6.31
N HIS A 120 6.65 -8.87 5.46
CA HIS A 120 5.80 -7.78 5.93
C HIS A 120 4.41 -8.26 6.35
N VAL A 121 3.80 -9.17 5.58
CA VAL A 121 2.44 -9.66 5.86
C VAL A 121 2.39 -10.50 7.14
N GLU A 122 3.40 -11.33 7.42
CA GLU A 122 3.45 -12.14 8.64
C GLU A 122 3.61 -11.31 9.93
N ALA A 123 4.03 -10.05 9.82
CA ALA A 123 4.14 -9.15 10.95
C ALA A 123 2.80 -8.44 11.29
N LEU A 124 1.78 -8.61 10.44
CA LEU A 124 0.48 -7.97 10.60
C LEU A 124 -0.50 -8.88 11.37
N PRO A 125 -1.50 -8.31 12.05
CA PRO A 125 -2.69 -9.04 12.46
C PRO A 125 -3.37 -9.70 11.25
N ASP A 126 -4.07 -10.81 11.49
CA ASP A 126 -4.79 -11.59 10.47
C ASP A 126 -5.71 -10.75 9.57
N TYR A 127 -6.53 -9.88 10.15
CA TYR A 127 -7.48 -9.04 9.43
C TYR A 127 -6.77 -8.02 8.53
N GLU A 128 -5.60 -7.51 8.94
CA GLU A 128 -4.79 -6.63 8.11
C GLU A 128 -4.05 -7.41 7.03
N ALA A 129 -3.58 -8.62 7.34
CA ALA A 129 -2.97 -9.51 6.36
C ALA A 129 -3.95 -9.86 5.23
N GLU A 130 -5.21 -10.20 5.57
CA GLU A 130 -6.26 -10.42 4.59
C GLU A 130 -6.49 -9.17 3.74
N ARG A 131 -6.65 -8.00 4.38
CA ARG A 131 -6.86 -6.71 3.70
C ARG A 131 -5.74 -6.38 2.73
N VAL A 132 -4.47 -6.60 3.11
CA VAL A 132 -3.30 -6.34 2.26
C VAL A 132 -3.22 -7.30 1.08
N LEU A 133 -3.58 -8.58 1.27
CA LEU A 133 -3.51 -9.60 0.23
C LEU A 133 -4.64 -9.49 -0.79
N TYR A 134 -5.80 -8.96 -0.39
CA TYR A 134 -6.99 -8.93 -1.24
C TYR A 134 -6.84 -8.11 -2.53
N PRO A 135 -6.24 -6.90 -2.54
CA PRO A 135 -5.98 -6.16 -3.78
C PRO A 135 -5.02 -6.88 -4.73
N ILE A 136 -4.14 -7.74 -4.21
CA ILE A 136 -3.11 -8.45 -4.98
C ILE A 136 -3.68 -9.75 -5.55
N PHE A 137 -4.24 -10.62 -4.71
CA PHE A 137 -4.63 -11.99 -5.07
C PHE A 137 -6.16 -12.16 -5.20
N GLY A 138 -6.94 -11.21 -4.68
CA GLY A 138 -8.37 -11.36 -4.47
C GLY A 138 -8.67 -12.22 -3.24
N LYS A 139 -9.85 -12.86 -3.23
CA LYS A 139 -10.29 -13.72 -2.12
C LYS A 139 -9.29 -14.84 -1.82
N ALA A 140 -9.26 -15.29 -0.57
CA ALA A 140 -8.38 -16.35 -0.08
C ALA A 140 -8.40 -17.62 -0.95
N GLU A 141 -9.55 -18.00 -1.53
CA GLU A 141 -9.64 -19.20 -2.38
C GLU A 141 -8.81 -19.08 -3.65
N LYS A 142 -8.61 -17.85 -4.17
CA LYS A 142 -7.74 -17.61 -5.33
C LYS A 142 -6.28 -17.83 -4.94
N LEU A 143 -5.85 -17.30 -3.80
CA LEU A 143 -4.51 -17.52 -3.27
C LEU A 143 -4.28 -19.02 -2.96
N ALA A 144 -5.25 -19.72 -2.39
CA ALA A 144 -5.21 -21.17 -2.18
C ALA A 144 -5.10 -21.94 -3.49
N ALA A 145 -5.83 -21.54 -4.53
CA ALA A 145 -5.73 -22.15 -5.85
C ALA A 145 -4.37 -21.94 -6.51
N LEU A 146 -3.75 -20.76 -6.34
CA LEU A 146 -2.39 -20.47 -6.80
C LEU A 146 -1.37 -21.36 -6.06
N THR A 147 -1.51 -21.45 -4.74
CA THR A 147 -0.63 -22.25 -3.88
C THR A 147 -0.64 -23.74 -4.26
N ARG A 148 -1.81 -24.31 -4.55
CA ARG A 148 -1.93 -25.71 -5.00
C ARG A 148 -1.21 -26.00 -6.33
N LYS A 149 -1.06 -24.99 -7.19
CA LYS A 149 -0.42 -25.11 -8.51
C LYS A 149 1.08 -24.79 -8.48
N ALA A 150 1.56 -24.13 -7.43
CA ALA A 150 2.96 -23.74 -7.30
C ALA A 150 3.87 -24.94 -6.99
N GLN A 151 5.14 -24.81 -7.36
CA GLN A 151 6.22 -25.72 -6.99
C GLN A 151 7.08 -25.08 -5.88
N GLU A 152 7.92 -25.88 -5.23
CA GLU A 152 8.88 -25.35 -4.27
C GLU A 152 9.97 -24.53 -4.97
N PRO A 153 10.50 -23.46 -4.34
CA PRO A 153 10.18 -22.95 -2.98
C PRO A 153 9.00 -21.96 -2.93
N ARG A 154 8.44 -21.56 -4.09
CA ARG A 154 7.34 -20.61 -4.19
C ARG A 154 6.10 -21.06 -3.41
N LYS A 155 5.78 -22.35 -3.46
CA LYS A 155 4.63 -22.93 -2.76
C LYS A 155 4.68 -22.67 -1.26
N GLU A 156 5.82 -22.88 -0.62
CA GLU A 156 6.02 -22.58 0.80
C GLU A 156 5.75 -21.11 1.14
N LEU A 157 6.25 -20.18 0.31
CA LEU A 157 6.01 -18.75 0.51
C LEU A 157 4.53 -18.38 0.40
N LEU A 158 3.80 -18.97 -0.56
CA LEU A 158 2.36 -18.72 -0.70
C LEU A 158 1.54 -19.33 0.45
N LEU A 159 1.96 -20.49 0.98
CA LEU A 159 1.35 -21.09 2.18
C LEU A 159 1.50 -20.19 3.41
N ARG A 160 2.64 -19.52 3.56
CA ARG A 160 2.86 -18.55 4.63
C ARG A 160 1.92 -17.35 4.54
N LEU A 161 1.68 -16.82 3.34
CA LEU A 161 0.69 -15.76 3.12
C LEU A 161 -0.73 -16.20 3.48
N LEU A 162 -1.14 -17.42 3.07
CA LEU A 162 -2.44 -17.96 3.45
C LEU A 162 -2.59 -18.07 4.96
N LYS A 163 -1.58 -18.64 5.62
CA LYS A 163 -1.59 -18.82 7.07
C LYS A 163 -1.68 -17.47 7.80
N ALA A 164 -1.01 -16.43 7.31
CA ALA A 164 -1.08 -15.10 7.91
C ALA A 164 -2.49 -14.51 7.84
N ALA A 165 -3.25 -14.76 6.77
CA ALA A 165 -4.62 -14.27 6.63
C ALA A 165 -5.71 -15.16 7.27
N GLU A 166 -5.40 -16.43 7.59
CA GLU A 166 -6.36 -17.40 8.15
C GLU A 166 -6.37 -17.46 9.68
N GLN A 167 -5.55 -16.66 10.39
CA GLN A 167 -5.37 -16.76 11.84
C GLN A 167 -6.51 -16.20 12.72
N ALA A 168 -7.66 -15.86 12.12
CA ALA A 168 -8.84 -15.33 12.80
C ALA A 168 -9.64 -16.36 13.62
#